data_AF-A0A553UHF8-F1
#
_entry.id   AF-A0A553UHF8-F1
#
_cell.length_a   1.000
_cell.length_b   1.000
_cell.length_c   1.000
_cell.angle_alpha   90.00
_cell.angle_beta   90.00
_cell.angle_gamma   90.00
#
_symmetry.space_group_name_H-M   'P 1'
#
loop_
_entity.id
_entity.type
_entity.pdbx_description
1 polymer ?
#
loop_
_entity_poly.entity_id
_entity_poly.type
_entity_poly.pdbx_seq_one_letter_code
_entity_poly.pdbx_strand_id
1 'polypeptide(L)'
;MQAATHLAGAALTLAVARGFGMEVGPFEVGAMMLGSLLPDIDTTTAGAGRYIRPVSSWLESKYGHRTVTHSLLFAVLVSLPFWLLWPGVGLALFLGIFSHLLLDTANVNGLPYLLFPVRHTFWFLPSRRSRIRYGSSQETTLAVILALSGVALWPLSADTFSTEVRRLIASPETAVVDYANWRDTNEVFAELDGFNSDTQEKVEGKYRVIEALGRRGVLVEDEAGNAYQVAENGQIVAYRVRVQKGAALAVLDSRVSVGGRLLRDVLAAVPPDARVYFTGELQLSAPVNIPPPAAGTFARIAGTDRLTLHSARPADLSPFAASYVVAGSLVARLSAGAGRSGVRSRQEAGLSFELPAEASRTEARTVTLSGLPSLAGVLVERGANVLEGQPLARYVLLADLADLDTQMTSKRRDVAEAKAQRARARASFEQQRDTLGRTLAPAQEAAQIQARLYALGAVARVDMEQAQMRAQAVDDQMTALGLNYSDTAAQARARADGLALDLQALQGKRARSAAAQVVRSPVAGKVAEVRVKDATQAGVSVDVVIISTLATAPTAPVKASSLY
;
A
#
# COMPACT_ATOMS: atom_id res chain seq x y z
N MET A 1 -42.86 50.43 -2.05
CA MET A 1 -42.72 51.16 -0.76
C MET A 1 -41.74 52.31 -1.02
N GLN A 2 -41.18 52.99 -0.02
CA GLN A 2 -40.06 53.91 -0.22
C GLN A 2 -38.76 53.11 -0.48
N ALA A 3 -37.86 53.69 -1.27
CA ALA A 3 -36.55 53.08 -1.58
C ALA A 3 -35.74 52.74 -0.33
N ALA A 4 -35.82 53.57 0.73
CA ALA A 4 -35.14 53.30 2.00
C ALA A 4 -35.64 52.02 2.69
N THR A 5 -36.95 51.75 2.63
CA THR A 5 -37.56 50.52 3.18
C THR A 5 -37.09 49.29 2.40
N HIS A 6 -36.97 49.40 1.08
CA HIS A 6 -36.47 48.32 0.23
C HIS A 6 -34.99 48.01 0.49
N LEU A 7 -34.15 49.04 0.63
CA LEU A 7 -32.75 48.87 1.02
C LEU A 7 -32.59 48.27 2.41
N ALA A 8 -33.42 48.69 3.38
CA ALA A 8 -33.43 48.08 4.72
C ALA A 8 -33.87 46.61 4.69
N GLY A 9 -34.87 46.28 3.85
CA GLY A 9 -35.26 44.90 3.57
C GLY A 9 -34.13 44.09 2.96
N ALA A 10 -33.45 44.63 1.96
CA ALA A 10 -32.30 44.00 1.31
C ALA A 10 -31.15 43.74 2.30
N ALA A 11 -30.86 44.67 3.22
CA ALA A 11 -29.86 44.48 4.26
C ALA A 11 -30.21 43.31 5.20
N LEU A 12 -31.48 43.19 5.61
CA LEU A 12 -31.96 42.04 6.39
C LEU A 12 -31.88 40.74 5.58
N THR A 13 -32.35 40.74 4.33
CA THR A 13 -32.29 39.57 3.44
C THR A 13 -30.86 39.12 3.23
N LEU A 14 -29.90 40.04 3.11
CA LEU A 14 -28.48 39.73 2.99
C LEU A 14 -27.93 39.06 4.25
N ALA A 15 -28.26 39.58 5.44
CA ALA A 15 -27.84 38.98 6.70
C ALA A 15 -28.42 37.56 6.87
N VAL A 16 -29.68 37.35 6.50
CA VAL A 16 -30.31 36.02 6.53
C VAL A 16 -29.67 35.09 5.50
N ALA A 17 -29.47 35.54 4.26
CA ALA A 17 -28.87 34.74 3.19
C ALA A 17 -27.44 34.32 3.54
N ARG A 18 -26.64 35.23 4.11
CA ARG A 18 -25.31 34.91 4.67
C ARG A 18 -25.38 33.81 5.71
N GLY A 19 -26.38 33.85 6.60
CA GLY A 19 -26.60 32.83 7.64
C GLY A 19 -26.88 31.44 7.08
N PHE A 20 -27.48 31.34 5.90
CA PHE A 20 -27.69 30.09 5.17
C PHE A 20 -26.48 29.65 4.33
N GLY A 21 -25.33 30.33 4.48
CA GLY A 21 -24.10 29.98 3.80
C GLY A 21 -23.92 30.65 2.44
N MET A 22 -24.71 31.68 2.10
CA MET A 22 -24.42 32.49 0.93
C MET A 22 -23.13 33.27 1.16
N GLU A 23 -22.16 33.10 0.26
CA GLU A 23 -20.95 33.94 0.26
C GLU A 23 -21.34 35.38 -0.07
N VAL A 24 -21.03 36.30 0.84
CA VAL A 24 -21.36 37.72 0.69
C VAL A 24 -20.09 38.51 0.44
N GLY A 25 -19.81 38.76 -0.84
CA GLY A 25 -18.78 39.68 -1.30
C GLY A 25 -19.35 41.06 -1.68
N PRO A 26 -18.49 42.00 -2.11
CA PRO A 26 -18.92 43.35 -2.49
C PRO A 26 -19.85 43.35 -3.71
N PHE A 27 -19.68 42.40 -4.64
CA PHE A 27 -20.53 42.29 -5.83
C PHE A 27 -21.92 41.76 -5.49
N GLU A 28 -22.04 40.79 -4.58
CA GLU A 28 -23.30 40.25 -4.09
C GLU A 28 -24.07 41.29 -3.27
N VAL A 29 -23.37 42.05 -2.42
CA VAL A 29 -23.96 43.20 -1.70
C VAL A 29 -24.54 44.20 -2.72
N GLY A 30 -23.74 44.60 -3.70
CA GLY A 30 -24.15 45.53 -4.75
C GLY A 30 -25.36 45.01 -5.54
N ALA A 31 -25.32 43.74 -5.97
CA ALA A 31 -26.39 43.11 -6.73
C ALA A 31 -27.69 42.99 -5.94
N MET A 32 -27.63 42.67 -4.64
CA MET A 32 -28.82 42.60 -3.80
C MET A 32 -29.44 43.99 -3.58
N MET A 33 -28.62 45.01 -3.32
CA MET A 33 -29.09 46.39 -3.17
C MET A 33 -29.69 46.92 -4.48
N LEU A 34 -29.02 46.68 -5.61
CA LEU A 34 -29.54 47.03 -6.94
C LEU A 34 -30.85 46.30 -7.25
N GLY A 35 -30.91 44.98 -6.99
CA GLY A 35 -32.10 44.17 -7.17
C GLY A 35 -33.29 44.67 -6.34
N SER A 36 -33.05 45.15 -5.12
CA SER A 36 -34.09 45.72 -4.27
C SER A 36 -34.65 47.05 -4.76
N LEU A 37 -33.99 47.71 -5.71
CA LEU A 37 -34.44 48.98 -6.30
C LEU A 37 -34.89 48.84 -7.75
N LEU A 38 -34.53 47.74 -8.40
CA LEU A 38 -34.75 47.52 -9.83
C LEU A 38 -36.23 47.49 -10.24
N PRO A 39 -37.17 46.89 -9.46
CA PRO A 39 -38.58 46.86 -9.85
C PRO A 39 -39.20 48.26 -9.98
N ASP A 40 -38.79 49.21 -9.13
CA ASP A 40 -39.27 50.61 -9.10
C ASP A 40 -38.74 51.48 -10.27
N ILE A 41 -38.03 50.89 -11.23
CA ILE A 41 -37.66 51.56 -12.49
C ILE A 41 -38.90 51.86 -13.35
N ASP A 42 -40.04 51.24 -13.09
CA ASP A 42 -41.28 51.41 -13.83
C ASP A 42 -42.10 52.67 -13.48
N THR A 43 -41.68 53.49 -12.50
CA THR A 43 -42.37 54.74 -12.14
C THR A 43 -41.51 55.98 -12.35
N THR A 44 -42.10 57.02 -12.94
CA THR A 44 -41.45 58.33 -13.15
C THR A 44 -41.51 59.24 -11.92
N THR A 45 -42.31 58.87 -10.91
CA THR A 45 -42.70 59.76 -9.80
C THR A 45 -41.86 59.58 -8.54
N ALA A 46 -41.30 58.39 -8.30
CA ALA A 46 -40.53 58.06 -7.11
C ALA A 46 -39.41 57.04 -7.41
N GLY A 47 -38.46 56.85 -6.48
CA GLY A 47 -37.45 55.79 -6.57
C GLY A 47 -36.44 55.95 -7.70
N ALA A 48 -35.91 54.81 -8.19
CA ALA A 48 -34.86 54.76 -9.21
C ALA A 48 -35.35 55.22 -10.61
N GLY A 49 -36.63 55.03 -10.94
CA GLY A 49 -37.21 55.41 -12.24
C GLY A 49 -37.20 56.92 -12.52
N ARG A 50 -37.06 57.77 -11.49
CA ARG A 50 -36.90 59.24 -11.64
C ARG A 50 -35.64 59.63 -12.42
N TYR A 51 -34.59 58.82 -12.34
CA TYR A 51 -33.29 59.11 -12.95
C TYR A 51 -33.16 58.59 -14.39
N ILE A 52 -34.07 57.71 -14.84
CA ILE A 52 -34.07 57.07 -16.16
C ILE A 52 -35.40 57.26 -16.91
N ARG A 53 -35.85 58.51 -16.93
CA ARG A 53 -37.13 59.00 -17.50
C ARG A 53 -37.55 58.42 -18.86
N PRO A 54 -36.69 58.25 -19.88
CA PRO A 54 -37.16 57.72 -21.16
C PRO A 54 -37.67 56.27 -21.04
N VAL A 55 -37.07 55.45 -20.17
CA VAL A 55 -37.46 54.05 -19.98
C VAL A 55 -38.65 53.93 -19.02
N SER A 56 -38.60 54.66 -17.90
CA SER A 56 -39.66 54.66 -16.89
C SER A 56 -40.98 55.22 -17.44
N SER A 57 -40.94 56.32 -18.21
CA SER A 57 -42.14 56.89 -18.83
C SER A 57 -42.77 55.96 -19.88
N TRP A 58 -41.97 55.19 -20.62
CA TRP A 58 -42.48 54.23 -21.59
C TRP A 58 -43.14 53.02 -20.89
N LEU A 59 -42.50 52.49 -19.86
CA LEU A 59 -43.03 51.38 -19.06
C LEU A 59 -44.33 51.78 -18.35
N GLU A 60 -44.34 52.94 -17.69
CA GLU A 60 -45.48 53.46 -16.95
C GLU A 60 -46.69 53.69 -17.87
N SER A 61 -46.46 54.24 -19.07
CA SER A 61 -47.51 54.50 -20.06
C SER A 61 -48.06 53.22 -20.70
N LYS A 62 -47.22 52.20 -20.95
CA LYS A 62 -47.60 50.99 -21.67
C LYS A 62 -48.20 49.90 -20.79
N TYR A 63 -47.65 49.69 -19.60
CA TYR A 63 -48.04 48.59 -18.71
C TYR A 63 -48.57 49.06 -17.35
N GLY A 64 -48.26 50.31 -16.94
CA GLY A 64 -48.60 50.83 -15.61
C GLY A 64 -47.63 50.36 -14.53
N HIS A 65 -47.56 51.11 -13.42
CA HIS A 65 -46.72 50.76 -12.26
C HIS A 65 -47.21 49.47 -11.57
N ARG A 66 -46.26 48.68 -11.05
CA ARG A 66 -46.48 47.40 -10.34
C ARG A 66 -47.06 46.29 -11.21
N THR A 67 -46.67 46.26 -12.47
CA THR A 67 -47.09 45.23 -13.44
C THR A 67 -45.93 44.31 -13.80
N VAL A 68 -45.24 44.56 -14.92
CA VAL A 68 -44.22 43.67 -15.48
C VAL A 68 -42.99 43.57 -14.59
N THR A 69 -42.43 44.70 -14.14
CA THR A 69 -41.21 44.73 -13.30
C THR A 69 -41.43 44.20 -11.88
N HIS A 70 -42.69 44.07 -11.47
CA HIS A 70 -43.11 43.63 -10.15
C HIS A 70 -43.67 42.19 -10.16
N SER A 71 -43.08 41.34 -11.01
CA SER A 71 -43.48 39.95 -11.20
C SER A 71 -42.33 38.99 -10.85
N LEU A 72 -42.67 37.77 -10.43
CA LEU A 72 -41.66 36.71 -10.25
C LEU A 72 -40.97 36.36 -11.59
N LEU A 73 -41.70 36.47 -12.70
CA LEU A 73 -41.13 36.26 -14.03
C LEU A 73 -40.01 37.27 -14.31
N PHE A 74 -40.21 38.55 -13.98
CA PHE A 74 -39.17 39.56 -14.09
C PHE A 74 -37.98 39.26 -13.18
N ALA A 75 -38.22 38.86 -11.93
CA ALA A 75 -37.15 38.47 -11.01
C ALA A 75 -36.27 37.38 -11.62
N VAL A 76 -36.88 36.29 -12.13
CA VAL A 76 -36.16 35.18 -12.77
C VAL A 76 -35.45 35.61 -14.04
N LEU A 77 -36.12 36.32 -14.96
CA LEU A 77 -35.54 36.70 -16.24
C LEU A 77 -34.33 37.64 -16.08
N VAL A 78 -34.39 38.54 -15.11
CA VAL A 78 -33.29 39.46 -14.82
C VAL A 78 -32.15 38.74 -14.11
N SER A 79 -32.44 37.85 -13.15
CA SER A 79 -31.40 37.18 -12.39
C SER A 79 -30.74 36.01 -13.14
N LEU A 80 -31.45 35.36 -14.07
CA LEU A 80 -31.00 34.13 -14.72
C LEU A 80 -29.69 34.28 -15.52
N PRO A 81 -29.47 35.34 -16.32
CA PRO A 81 -28.18 35.53 -17.01
C PRO A 81 -27.02 35.66 -16.03
N PHE A 82 -27.22 36.41 -14.94
CA PHE A 82 -26.21 36.56 -13.89
C PHE A 82 -26.01 35.26 -13.12
N TRP A 83 -27.07 34.49 -12.87
CA TRP A 83 -26.97 33.18 -12.23
C TRP A 83 -26.11 32.20 -13.05
N LEU A 84 -26.28 32.19 -14.39
CA LEU A 84 -25.53 31.32 -15.29
C LEU A 84 -24.04 31.68 -15.37
N LEU A 85 -23.70 32.96 -15.24
CA LEU A 85 -22.32 33.44 -15.31
C LEU A 85 -21.64 33.46 -13.92
N TRP A 86 -22.32 34.02 -12.93
CA TRP A 86 -21.88 34.20 -11.54
C TRP A 86 -23.02 33.86 -10.56
N PRO A 87 -23.15 32.58 -10.14
CA PRO A 87 -24.29 32.11 -9.35
C PRO A 87 -24.57 32.93 -8.08
N GLY A 88 -23.54 33.36 -7.34
CA GLY A 88 -23.70 34.19 -6.15
C GLY A 88 -24.35 35.54 -6.44
N VAL A 89 -23.89 36.24 -7.49
CA VAL A 89 -24.43 37.54 -7.94
C VAL A 89 -25.85 37.38 -8.48
N GLY A 90 -26.12 36.32 -9.25
CA GLY A 90 -27.47 36.01 -9.73
C GLY A 90 -28.45 35.74 -8.60
N LEU A 91 -28.05 34.94 -7.60
CA LEU A 91 -28.85 34.69 -6.40
C LEU A 91 -29.10 35.98 -5.62
N ALA A 92 -28.05 36.80 -5.43
CA ALA A 92 -28.15 38.08 -4.72
C ALA A 92 -29.14 39.01 -5.38
N LEU A 93 -29.07 39.13 -6.71
CA LEU A 93 -29.96 39.96 -7.51
C LEU A 93 -31.41 39.46 -7.42
N PHE A 94 -31.62 38.15 -7.53
CA PHE A 94 -32.94 37.53 -7.37
C PHE A 94 -33.53 37.81 -5.98
N LEU A 95 -32.75 37.57 -4.91
CA LEU A 95 -33.19 37.78 -3.53
C LEU A 95 -33.44 39.27 -3.23
N GLY A 96 -32.66 40.17 -3.84
CA GLY A 96 -32.91 41.61 -3.79
C GLY A 96 -34.26 41.97 -4.40
N ILE A 97 -34.53 41.53 -5.63
CA ILE A 97 -35.82 41.74 -6.30
C ILE A 97 -36.95 41.09 -5.49
N PHE A 98 -36.76 39.85 -5.01
CA PHE A 98 -37.76 39.14 -4.23
C PHE A 98 -38.09 39.85 -2.91
N SER A 99 -37.10 40.41 -2.22
CA SER A 99 -37.32 41.23 -1.01
C SER A 99 -38.17 42.47 -1.30
N HIS A 100 -37.96 43.10 -2.47
CA HIS A 100 -38.79 44.22 -2.94
C HIS A 100 -40.25 43.80 -3.14
N LEU A 101 -40.47 42.70 -3.89
CA LEU A 101 -41.80 42.16 -4.14
C LEU A 101 -42.52 41.81 -2.82
N LEU A 102 -41.81 41.15 -1.90
CA LEU A 102 -42.35 40.77 -0.60
C LEU A 102 -42.79 41.99 0.21
N LEU A 103 -41.96 43.03 0.27
CA LEU A 103 -42.31 44.27 0.97
C LEU A 103 -43.53 44.95 0.35
N ASP A 104 -43.66 44.96 -0.98
CA ASP A 104 -44.82 45.57 -1.63
C ASP A 104 -46.14 44.82 -1.40
N THR A 105 -46.10 43.52 -1.11
CA THR A 105 -47.30 42.79 -0.68
C THR A 105 -47.79 43.19 0.72
N ALA A 106 -46.97 43.85 1.54
CA ALA A 106 -47.38 44.40 2.84
C ALA A 106 -48.05 45.80 2.72
N ASN A 107 -47.99 46.42 1.54
CA ASN A 107 -48.63 47.70 1.26
C ASN A 107 -50.16 47.54 1.14
N VAL A 108 -50.92 48.62 1.38
CA VAL A 108 -52.39 48.68 1.19
C VAL A 108 -52.79 48.22 -0.21
N ASN A 109 -52.07 48.68 -1.23
CA ASN A 109 -52.35 48.34 -2.64
C ASN A 109 -51.96 46.89 -2.99
N GLY A 110 -51.14 46.24 -2.16
CA GLY A 110 -50.58 44.92 -2.42
C GLY A 110 -49.81 44.86 -3.74
N LEU A 111 -49.69 43.63 -4.25
CA LEU A 111 -49.02 43.32 -5.50
C LEU A 111 -49.96 42.58 -6.47
N PRO A 112 -50.61 43.30 -7.43
CA PRO A 112 -51.65 42.75 -8.30
C PRO A 112 -51.18 41.81 -9.41
N TYR A 113 -49.87 41.81 -9.72
CA TYR A 113 -49.30 41.11 -10.88
C TYR A 113 -48.06 40.27 -10.52
N LEU A 114 -47.99 39.74 -9.29
CA LEU A 114 -46.88 38.88 -8.86
C LEU A 114 -46.68 37.68 -9.81
N LEU A 115 -47.78 37.11 -10.32
CA LEU A 115 -47.84 36.01 -11.29
C LEU A 115 -48.19 36.52 -12.71
N PHE A 116 -47.64 37.66 -13.13
CA PHE A 116 -47.86 38.21 -14.48
C PHE A 116 -47.76 37.11 -15.56
N PRO A 117 -48.71 37.04 -16.52
CA PRO A 117 -49.77 38.00 -16.82
C PRO A 117 -51.06 37.84 -16.01
N VAL A 118 -51.13 36.89 -15.06
CA VAL A 118 -52.34 36.62 -14.29
C VAL A 118 -52.58 37.75 -13.27
N ARG A 119 -53.81 38.28 -13.27
CA ARG A 119 -54.24 39.37 -12.36
C ARG A 119 -54.76 38.80 -11.05
N HIS A 120 -53.87 38.63 -10.08
CA HIS A 120 -54.22 38.26 -8.70
C HIS A 120 -53.45 39.11 -7.70
N THR A 121 -54.16 39.79 -6.80
CA THR A 121 -53.53 40.64 -5.78
C THR A 121 -53.12 39.85 -4.57
N PHE A 122 -51.82 39.88 -4.29
CA PHE A 122 -51.22 39.27 -3.12
C PHE A 122 -51.06 40.30 -2.01
N TRP A 123 -51.54 39.94 -0.82
CA TRP A 123 -51.27 40.67 0.41
C TRP A 123 -50.64 39.72 1.42
N PHE A 124 -49.45 40.07 1.91
CA PHE A 124 -48.81 39.31 2.98
C PHE A 124 -49.55 39.50 4.31
N LEU A 125 -50.15 40.68 4.52
CA LEU A 125 -50.93 41.01 5.71
C LEU A 125 -52.44 40.88 5.41
N PRO A 126 -53.13 39.84 5.91
CA PRO A 126 -54.53 39.57 5.56
C PRO A 126 -55.45 40.70 6.03
N SER A 127 -55.23 41.22 7.23
CA SER A 127 -56.05 42.27 7.83
C SER A 127 -55.73 43.64 7.23
N ARG A 128 -56.78 44.33 6.73
CA ARG A 128 -56.65 45.67 6.12
C ARG A 128 -56.03 46.72 7.05
N ARG A 129 -56.22 46.58 8.38
CA ARG A 129 -55.69 47.50 9.40
C ARG A 129 -54.18 47.42 9.59
N SER A 130 -53.57 46.28 9.25
CA SER A 130 -52.13 46.06 9.41
C SER A 130 -51.34 46.44 8.15
N ARG A 131 -52.03 46.73 7.04
CA ARG A 131 -51.38 47.08 5.77
C ARG A 131 -50.81 48.49 5.84
N ILE A 132 -49.59 48.63 5.33
CA ILE A 132 -48.80 49.84 5.49
C ILE A 132 -49.10 50.81 4.34
N ARG A 133 -49.39 52.07 4.68
CA ARG A 133 -49.58 53.14 3.69
C ARG A 133 -48.25 53.72 3.27
N TYR A 134 -48.12 54.04 1.98
CA TYR A 134 -46.96 54.74 1.44
C TYR A 134 -46.76 56.10 2.14
N GLY A 135 -45.53 56.36 2.58
CA GLY A 135 -45.13 57.60 3.26
C GLY A 135 -45.63 57.74 4.70
N SER A 136 -46.15 56.67 5.31
CA SER A 136 -46.67 56.72 6.68
C SER A 136 -45.59 56.42 7.73
N SER A 137 -45.79 56.87 8.97
CA SER A 137 -44.87 56.57 10.09
C SER A 137 -44.72 55.06 10.36
N GLN A 138 -45.71 54.25 10.00
CA GLN A 138 -45.64 52.78 10.07
C GLN A 138 -44.58 52.22 9.11
N GLU A 139 -44.44 52.82 7.93
CA GLU A 139 -43.42 52.44 6.95
C GLU A 139 -42.01 52.80 7.46
N THR A 140 -41.84 53.99 8.03
CA THR A 140 -40.58 54.39 8.66
C THR A 140 -40.21 53.46 9.82
N THR A 141 -41.19 53.09 10.64
CA THR A 141 -40.98 52.14 11.75
C THR A 141 -40.54 50.78 11.24
N LEU A 142 -41.19 50.26 10.18
CA LEU A 142 -40.78 49.01 9.53
C LEU A 142 -39.35 49.11 8.99
N ALA A 143 -39.01 50.19 8.27
CA ALA A 143 -37.67 50.37 7.72
C ALA A 143 -36.58 50.36 8.80
N VAL A 144 -36.82 51.03 9.94
CA VAL A 144 -35.91 51.03 11.08
C VAL A 144 -35.78 49.63 11.69
N ILE A 145 -36.89 48.91 11.89
CA ILE A 145 -36.86 47.53 12.42
C ILE A 145 -36.07 46.60 11.50
N LEU A 146 -36.28 46.69 10.18
CA LEU A 146 -35.58 45.87 9.19
C LEU A 146 -34.07 46.17 9.19
N ALA A 147 -33.70 47.45 9.23
CA ALA A 147 -32.31 47.87 9.28
C ALA A 147 -31.61 47.42 10.58
N LEU A 148 -32.25 47.65 11.74
CA LEU A 148 -31.72 47.21 13.04
C LEU A 148 -31.60 45.68 13.12
N SER A 149 -32.60 44.95 12.62
CA SER A 149 -32.57 43.48 12.56
C SER A 149 -31.43 42.99 11.65
N GLY A 150 -31.24 43.62 10.48
CA GLY A 150 -30.14 43.28 9.58
C GLY A 150 -28.77 43.49 10.24
N VAL A 151 -28.57 44.62 10.92
CA VAL A 151 -27.33 44.91 11.67
C VAL A 151 -27.14 43.93 12.84
N ALA A 152 -28.19 43.65 13.60
CA ALA A 152 -28.13 42.74 14.75
C ALA A 152 -27.87 41.29 14.34
N LEU A 153 -28.41 40.85 13.20
CA LEU A 153 -28.21 39.49 12.68
C LEU A 153 -26.89 39.33 11.91
N TRP A 154 -26.26 40.41 11.46
CA TRP A 154 -24.99 40.37 10.74
C TRP A 154 -23.86 39.60 11.47
N PRO A 155 -23.59 39.81 12.78
CA PRO A 155 -22.58 39.00 13.47
C PRO A 155 -22.98 37.54 13.63
N LEU A 156 -24.28 37.24 13.81
CA LEU A 156 -24.79 35.88 13.99
C LEU A 156 -24.78 35.06 12.69
N SER A 157 -24.83 35.74 11.54
CA SER A 157 -24.88 35.11 10.23
C SER A 157 -23.53 34.63 9.71
N ALA A 158 -22.41 35.06 10.30
CA ALA A 158 -21.08 34.70 9.82
C ALA A 158 -20.76 33.21 10.00
N ASP A 159 -21.15 32.57 11.11
CA ASP A 159 -20.84 31.15 11.39
C ASP A 159 -21.88 30.44 12.29
N THR A 160 -22.70 31.20 13.03
CA THR A 160 -23.53 30.65 14.12
C THR A 160 -24.88 30.15 13.63
N PHE A 161 -25.56 30.89 12.75
CA PHE A 161 -26.93 30.55 12.35
C PHE A 161 -27.06 29.16 11.73
N SER A 162 -26.19 28.82 10.77
CA SER A 162 -26.23 27.49 10.11
C SER A 162 -25.90 26.36 11.10
N THR A 163 -24.99 26.61 12.03
CA THR A 163 -24.61 25.67 13.10
C THR A 163 -25.77 25.42 14.06
N GLU A 164 -26.50 26.46 14.46
CA GLU A 164 -27.66 26.31 15.35
C GLU A 164 -28.83 25.60 14.67
N VAL A 165 -29.09 25.88 13.39
CA VAL A 165 -30.09 25.12 12.60
C VAL A 165 -29.70 23.64 12.51
N ARG A 166 -28.42 23.33 12.26
CA ARG A 166 -27.92 21.95 12.25
C ARG A 166 -28.05 21.29 13.63
N ARG A 167 -27.80 22.01 14.72
CA ARG A 167 -28.03 21.53 16.09
C ARG A 167 -29.51 21.29 16.42
N LEU A 168 -30.42 22.00 15.78
CA LEU A 168 -31.86 21.77 15.92
C LEU A 168 -32.29 20.51 15.18
N ILE A 169 -31.78 20.30 13.96
CA ILE A 169 -32.03 19.09 13.15
C ILE A 169 -31.42 17.87 13.84
N ALA A 170 -30.18 17.98 14.33
CA ALA A 170 -29.45 16.99 15.10
C ALA A 170 -29.43 15.59 14.46
N SER A 171 -29.11 15.52 13.18
CA SER A 171 -29.00 14.27 12.42
C SER A 171 -27.55 13.84 12.17
N PRO A 172 -27.28 12.55 11.87
CA PRO A 172 -25.94 12.09 11.51
C PRO A 172 -25.30 12.87 10.34
N GLU A 173 -26.08 13.29 9.34
CA GLU A 173 -25.60 14.08 8.19
C GLU A 173 -25.13 15.46 8.64
N THR A 174 -25.88 16.12 9.53
CA THR A 174 -25.48 17.41 10.09
C THR A 174 -24.21 17.28 10.92
N ALA A 175 -24.03 16.16 11.63
CA ALA A 175 -22.83 15.86 12.38
C ALA A 175 -21.59 15.69 11.49
N VAL A 176 -21.74 15.10 10.30
CA VAL A 176 -20.65 15.02 9.30
C VAL A 176 -20.20 16.41 8.87
N VAL A 177 -21.14 17.32 8.61
CA VAL A 177 -20.84 18.70 8.18
C VAL A 177 -20.11 19.46 9.29
N ASP A 178 -20.62 19.41 10.52
CA ASP A 178 -19.98 20.09 11.66
C ASP A 178 -18.60 19.51 11.98
N TYR A 179 -18.43 18.19 11.89
CA TYR A 179 -17.13 17.56 12.02
C TYR A 179 -16.17 18.01 10.91
N ALA A 180 -16.59 18.03 9.65
CA ALA A 180 -15.74 18.48 8.54
C ALA A 180 -15.27 19.93 8.70
N ASN A 181 -16.12 20.81 9.25
CA ASN A 181 -15.79 22.21 9.48
C ASN A 181 -14.80 22.42 10.65
N TRP A 182 -14.81 21.54 11.65
CA TRP A 182 -14.04 21.75 12.89
C TRP A 182 -12.86 20.78 13.09
N ARG A 183 -12.82 19.65 12.37
CA ARG A 183 -11.83 18.56 12.55
C ARG A 183 -10.36 18.97 12.47
N ASP A 184 -10.05 20.10 11.84
CA ASP A 184 -8.68 20.56 11.61
C ASP A 184 -8.23 21.64 12.62
N THR A 185 -9.17 22.18 13.42
CA THR A 185 -8.90 23.29 14.36
C THR A 185 -9.27 22.96 15.80
N ASN A 186 -10.22 22.05 16.02
CA ASN A 186 -10.76 21.77 17.34
C ASN A 186 -11.08 20.28 17.51
N GLU A 187 -11.08 19.84 18.76
CA GLU A 187 -11.72 18.57 19.11
C GLU A 187 -13.22 18.66 18.84
N VAL A 188 -13.80 17.55 18.36
CA VAL A 188 -15.21 17.49 18.00
C VAL A 188 -15.86 16.38 18.83
N PHE A 189 -16.90 16.73 19.57
CA PHE A 189 -17.66 15.79 20.38
C PHE A 189 -19.09 15.68 19.87
N ALA A 190 -19.62 14.47 19.79
CA ALA A 190 -21.03 14.20 19.52
C ALA A 190 -21.72 13.76 20.82
N GLU A 191 -22.75 14.51 21.22
CA GLU A 191 -23.76 14.03 22.15
C GLU A 191 -24.74 13.16 21.36
N LEU A 192 -24.82 11.91 21.78
CA LEU A 192 -25.57 10.86 21.11
C LEU A 192 -26.69 10.39 22.01
N ASP A 193 -27.87 10.20 21.41
CA ASP A 193 -29.00 9.49 21.99
C ASP A 193 -29.56 8.54 20.93
N GLY A 194 -29.48 7.24 21.21
CA GLY A 194 -29.81 6.18 20.27
C GLY A 194 -29.75 4.80 20.92
N PHE A 195 -29.66 3.77 20.09
CA PHE A 195 -29.46 2.40 20.53
C PHE A 195 -28.52 1.66 19.58
N ASN A 196 -27.86 0.64 20.10
CA ASN A 196 -27.00 -0.24 19.32
C ASN A 196 -27.88 -1.29 18.62
N SER A 197 -27.76 -1.44 17.30
CA SER A 197 -28.53 -2.41 16.53
C SER A 197 -28.20 -3.85 16.89
N ASP A 198 -26.95 -4.11 17.31
CA ASP A 198 -26.43 -5.46 17.57
C ASP A 198 -26.80 -5.93 18.97
N THR A 199 -26.62 -5.06 19.97
CA THR A 199 -26.86 -5.39 21.39
C THR A 199 -28.25 -4.97 21.88
N GLN A 200 -28.96 -4.12 21.13
CA GLN A 200 -30.23 -3.47 21.53
C GLN A 200 -30.12 -2.58 22.78
N GLU A 201 -28.91 -2.30 23.26
CA GLU A 201 -28.69 -1.44 24.41
C GLU A 201 -28.82 0.03 24.03
N LYS A 202 -29.35 0.84 24.96
CA LYS A 202 -29.42 2.28 24.79
C LYS A 202 -28.01 2.87 24.83
N VAL A 203 -27.69 3.69 23.84
CA VAL A 203 -26.42 4.43 23.79
C VAL A 203 -26.72 5.90 23.97
N GLU A 204 -26.38 6.42 25.16
CA GLU A 204 -26.54 7.82 25.52
C GLU A 204 -25.25 8.34 26.13
N GLY A 205 -24.73 9.45 25.61
CA GLY A 205 -23.51 10.04 26.16
C GLY A 205 -22.78 10.96 25.20
N LYS A 206 -21.60 11.39 25.64
CA LYS A 206 -20.71 12.26 24.88
C LYS A 206 -19.53 11.45 24.36
N TYR A 207 -19.39 11.42 23.04
CA TYR A 207 -18.35 10.64 22.35
C TYR A 207 -17.50 11.56 21.49
N ARG A 208 -16.24 11.21 21.28
CA ARG A 208 -15.36 11.99 20.40
C ARG A 208 -15.57 11.55 18.95
N VAL A 209 -15.78 12.49 18.04
CA VAL A 209 -15.88 12.17 16.61
C VAL A 209 -14.48 12.05 16.02
N ILE A 210 -14.16 10.89 15.44
CA ILE A 210 -12.83 10.56 14.93
C ILE A 210 -12.76 10.53 13.40
N GLU A 211 -13.84 10.12 12.72
CA GLU A 211 -13.90 10.02 11.25
C GLU A 211 -15.30 10.36 10.71
N ALA A 212 -15.36 10.87 9.48
CA ALA A 212 -16.60 10.95 8.72
C ALA A 212 -16.71 9.72 7.80
N LEU A 213 -17.74 8.89 8.01
CA LEU A 213 -18.02 7.72 7.20
C LEU A 213 -18.93 8.13 6.03
N GLY A 214 -18.31 8.69 4.99
CA GLY A 214 -19.02 9.23 3.84
C GLY A 214 -19.83 10.49 4.20
N ARG A 215 -21.07 10.59 3.70
CA ARG A 215 -21.94 11.77 3.87
C ARG A 215 -23.04 11.60 4.92
N ARG A 216 -23.23 10.40 5.46
CA ARG A 216 -24.40 10.01 6.28
C ARG A 216 -24.04 9.37 7.61
N GLY A 217 -22.76 9.29 7.94
CA GLY A 217 -22.34 8.65 9.17
C GLY A 217 -21.04 9.22 9.70
N VAL A 218 -20.87 9.09 11.00
CA VAL A 218 -19.66 9.46 11.72
C VAL A 218 -19.18 8.28 12.54
N LEU A 219 -17.86 8.15 12.68
CA LEU A 219 -17.24 7.21 13.60
C LEU A 219 -16.93 7.96 14.89
N VAL A 220 -17.40 7.43 16.01
CA VAL A 220 -17.20 8.02 17.34
C VAL A 220 -16.42 7.09 18.25
N GLU A 221 -15.71 7.66 19.22
CA GLU A 221 -14.89 6.94 20.19
C GLU A 221 -15.29 7.31 21.63
N ASP A 222 -15.38 6.31 22.51
CA ASP A 222 -15.63 6.50 23.95
C ASP A 222 -14.31 6.75 24.73
N GLU A 223 -14.41 6.96 26.05
CA GLU A 223 -13.22 7.15 26.91
C GLU A 223 -12.36 5.87 27.05
N ALA A 224 -12.95 4.69 26.87
CA ALA A 224 -12.24 3.41 26.86
C ALA A 224 -11.52 3.13 25.52
N GLY A 225 -11.79 3.94 24.49
CA GLY A 225 -11.23 3.84 23.15
C GLY A 225 -11.97 2.88 22.21
N ASN A 226 -13.16 2.41 22.57
CA ASN A 226 -14.04 1.67 21.68
C ASN A 226 -14.60 2.60 20.61
N ALA A 227 -14.60 2.13 19.37
CA ALA A 227 -15.17 2.86 18.24
C ALA A 227 -16.60 2.39 17.98
N TYR A 228 -17.46 3.31 17.53
CA TYR A 228 -18.84 3.03 17.16
C TYR A 228 -19.22 3.78 15.88
N GLN A 229 -19.91 3.09 14.97
CA GLN A 229 -20.42 3.71 13.75
C GLN A 229 -21.82 4.27 13.99
N VAL A 230 -21.98 5.58 13.90
CA VAL A 230 -23.27 6.26 14.00
C VAL A 230 -23.74 6.65 12.60
N ALA A 231 -24.87 6.08 12.18
CA ALA A 231 -25.54 6.41 10.93
C ALA A 231 -27.02 6.04 11.02
N GLU A 232 -27.85 6.54 10.11
CA GLU A 232 -29.29 6.22 10.07
C GLU A 232 -29.57 4.71 10.06
N ASN A 233 -28.74 3.94 9.34
CA ASN A 233 -28.79 2.47 9.27
C ASN A 233 -27.45 1.84 9.69
N GLY A 234 -26.74 2.48 10.63
CA GLY A 234 -25.45 2.01 11.14
C GLY A 234 -25.57 1.09 12.36
N GLN A 235 -24.42 0.78 12.96
CA GLN A 235 -24.36 0.05 14.23
C GLN A 235 -25.07 0.78 15.36
N ILE A 236 -24.88 2.10 15.46
CA ILE A 236 -25.67 2.95 16.34
C ILE A 236 -26.69 3.69 15.47
N VAL A 237 -27.96 3.35 15.68
CA VAL A 237 -29.09 4.08 15.12
C VAL A 237 -29.42 5.22 16.08
N ALA A 238 -28.91 6.41 15.76
CA ALA A 238 -29.10 7.59 16.59
C ALA A 238 -30.39 8.33 16.24
N TYR A 239 -31.21 8.60 17.25
CA TYR A 239 -32.37 9.48 17.13
C TYR A 239 -31.95 10.95 17.10
N ARG A 240 -30.87 11.27 17.81
CA ARG A 240 -30.34 12.62 17.92
C ARG A 240 -28.83 12.60 18.03
N VAL A 241 -28.17 13.36 17.16
CA VAL A 241 -26.72 13.56 17.14
C VAL A 241 -26.43 15.05 17.18
N ARG A 242 -25.92 15.56 18.30
CA ARG A 242 -25.53 16.97 18.43
C ARG A 242 -24.04 17.12 18.55
N VAL A 243 -23.45 17.83 17.60
CA VAL A 243 -22.00 18.06 17.58
C VAL A 243 -21.64 19.36 18.29
N GLN A 244 -20.64 19.27 19.16
CA GLN A 244 -20.11 20.37 19.93
C GLN A 244 -18.61 20.54 19.67
N LYS A 245 -18.22 21.80 19.52
CA LYS A 245 -16.83 22.22 19.36
C LYS A 245 -16.14 22.16 20.73
N GLY A 246 -15.06 21.40 20.81
CA GLY A 246 -14.21 21.26 21.99
C GLY A 246 -13.00 22.19 21.98
N ALA A 247 -11.96 21.80 22.74
CA ALA A 247 -10.70 22.55 22.84
C ALA A 247 -10.00 22.69 21.47
N ALA A 248 -9.16 23.72 21.33
CA ALA A 248 -8.33 23.89 20.15
C ALA A 248 -7.34 22.72 20.01
N LEU A 249 -7.16 22.26 18.78
CA LEU A 249 -6.41 21.06 18.44
C LEU A 249 -5.43 21.38 17.30
N ALA A 250 -4.15 21.06 17.48
CA ALA A 250 -3.18 21.11 16.40
C ALA A 250 -3.22 19.79 15.63
N VAL A 251 -3.53 19.84 14.32
CA VAL A 251 -3.68 18.65 13.47
C VAL A 251 -2.66 18.65 12.33
N LEU A 252 -2.09 17.46 12.06
CA LEU A 252 -1.24 17.16 10.91
C LEU A 252 -1.78 15.91 10.21
N ASP A 253 -2.25 16.07 8.97
CA ASP A 253 -2.58 14.96 8.09
C ASP A 253 -1.38 14.68 7.18
N SER A 254 -0.72 13.54 7.38
CA SER A 254 0.40 13.08 6.56
C SER A 254 -0.03 11.88 5.72
N ARG A 255 -0.07 12.05 4.40
CA ARG A 255 -0.34 10.95 3.46
C ARG A 255 0.98 10.29 3.08
N VAL A 256 1.11 9.00 3.36
CA VAL A 256 2.35 8.27 3.13
C VAL A 256 2.09 6.93 2.42
N SER A 257 2.91 6.63 1.41
CA SER A 257 2.95 5.31 0.79
C SER A 257 3.79 4.38 1.64
N VAL A 258 3.23 3.23 1.99
CA VAL A 258 3.84 2.26 2.93
C VAL A 258 4.18 0.93 2.26
N GLY A 259 4.02 0.84 0.95
CA GLY A 259 4.44 -0.33 0.17
C GLY A 259 5.94 -0.61 0.33
N GLY A 260 6.30 -1.87 0.48
CA GLY A 260 7.68 -2.33 0.63
C GLY A 260 8.26 -2.22 2.05
N ARG A 261 7.41 -2.04 3.07
CA ARG A 261 7.82 -1.84 4.47
C ARG A 261 7.11 -2.80 5.41
N LEU A 262 7.72 -3.05 6.57
CA LEU A 262 7.02 -3.74 7.66
C LEU A 262 6.14 -2.75 8.41
N LEU A 263 4.99 -3.21 8.92
CA LEU A 263 4.11 -2.36 9.74
C LEU A 263 4.80 -1.80 10.98
N ARG A 264 5.76 -2.52 11.58
CA ARG A 264 6.58 -2.02 12.69
C ARG A 264 7.33 -0.73 12.38
N ASP A 265 7.79 -0.55 11.15
CA ASP A 265 8.58 0.63 10.77
C ASP A 265 7.69 1.86 10.70
N VAL A 266 6.43 1.66 10.28
CA VAL A 266 5.38 2.68 10.29
C VAL A 266 5.00 3.05 11.73
N LEU A 267 4.85 2.05 12.60
CA LEU A 267 4.53 2.27 14.02
C LEU A 267 5.67 2.92 14.80
N ALA A 268 6.93 2.61 14.47
CA ALA A 268 8.09 3.23 15.10
C ALA A 268 8.27 4.71 14.74
N ALA A 269 7.70 5.16 13.63
CA ALA A 269 7.71 6.56 13.21
C ALA A 269 6.66 7.43 13.94
N VAL A 270 5.80 6.83 14.78
CA VAL A 270 4.76 7.55 15.53
C VAL A 270 5.38 8.31 16.71
N PRO A 271 5.14 9.64 16.84
CA PRO A 271 5.58 10.40 18.00
C PRO A 271 4.90 9.89 19.28
N PRO A 272 5.64 9.70 20.39
CA PRO A 272 5.09 9.12 21.62
C PRO A 272 4.02 9.99 22.29
N ASP A 273 4.11 11.32 22.15
CA ASP A 273 3.21 12.28 22.82
C ASP A 273 2.01 12.72 21.95
N ALA A 274 1.90 12.21 20.72
CA ALA A 274 0.84 12.59 19.79
C ALA A 274 -0.27 11.51 19.73
N ARG A 275 -1.54 11.93 19.66
CA ARG A 275 -2.64 11.02 19.33
C ARG A 275 -2.66 10.80 17.83
N VAL A 276 -2.58 9.54 17.39
CA VAL A 276 -2.48 9.19 15.97
C VAL A 276 -3.60 8.25 15.56
N TYR A 277 -4.24 8.56 14.43
CA TYR A 277 -5.20 7.70 13.75
C TYR A 277 -4.73 7.42 12.33
N PHE A 278 -4.79 6.16 11.92
CA PHE A 278 -4.47 5.73 10.57
C PHE A 278 -5.75 5.38 9.81
N THR A 279 -5.92 6.00 8.63
CA THR A 279 -7.02 5.68 7.71
C THR A 279 -6.43 5.37 6.34
N GLY A 280 -6.89 4.29 5.70
CA GLY A 280 -6.38 3.89 4.38
C GLY A 280 -6.50 2.39 4.11
N GLU A 281 -5.79 1.93 3.10
CA GLU A 281 -5.79 0.52 2.69
C GLU A 281 -4.37 -0.02 2.56
N LEU A 282 -4.19 -1.27 3.00
CA LEU A 282 -2.92 -1.99 2.98
C LEU A 282 -3.11 -3.37 2.37
N GLN A 283 -2.26 -3.73 1.42
CA GLN A 283 -2.11 -5.10 0.94
C GLN A 283 -0.94 -5.74 1.68
N LEU A 284 -1.21 -6.80 2.43
CA LEU A 284 -0.21 -7.60 3.12
C LEU A 284 0.29 -8.76 2.25
N SER A 285 1.51 -9.22 2.53
CA SER A 285 2.10 -10.38 1.84
C SER A 285 1.50 -11.71 2.26
N ALA A 286 0.86 -11.76 3.43
CA ALA A 286 0.22 -12.93 3.98
C ALA A 286 -1.09 -12.53 4.68
N PRO A 287 -2.13 -13.37 4.63
CA PRO A 287 -3.38 -13.08 5.32
C PRO A 287 -3.15 -13.07 6.83
N VAL A 288 -3.77 -12.10 7.51
CA VAL A 288 -3.79 -12.02 8.98
C VAL A 288 -5.16 -12.41 9.51
N ASN A 289 -5.18 -12.96 10.72
CA ASN A 289 -6.40 -13.22 11.45
C ASN A 289 -6.69 -12.05 12.38
N ILE A 290 -7.74 -11.29 12.10
CA ILE A 290 -8.17 -10.17 12.94
C ILE A 290 -9.22 -10.72 13.92
N PRO A 291 -9.01 -10.57 15.25
CA PRO A 291 -10.02 -10.96 16.20
C PRO A 291 -11.31 -10.14 15.98
N PRO A 292 -12.49 -10.76 16.12
CA PRO A 292 -13.73 -10.01 16.00
C PRO A 292 -13.76 -8.88 17.04
N PRO A 293 -14.35 -7.72 16.70
CA PRO A 293 -14.49 -6.64 17.66
C PRO A 293 -15.36 -7.08 18.84
N ALA A 294 -15.23 -6.39 19.99
CA ALA A 294 -16.13 -6.61 21.11
C ALA A 294 -17.59 -6.39 20.67
N ALA A 295 -18.53 -7.14 21.25
CA ALA A 295 -19.93 -7.07 20.89
C ALA A 295 -20.45 -5.61 20.93
N GLY A 296 -21.08 -5.17 19.83
CA GLY A 296 -21.59 -3.81 19.69
C GLY A 296 -20.54 -2.73 19.42
N THR A 297 -19.27 -3.08 19.14
CA THR A 297 -18.22 -2.11 18.75
C THR A 297 -17.86 -2.23 17.27
N PHE A 298 -17.33 -1.15 16.70
CA PHE A 298 -16.93 -1.08 15.30
C PHE A 298 -15.49 -1.56 15.11
N ALA A 299 -15.28 -2.43 14.12
CA ALA A 299 -13.96 -2.90 13.74
C ALA A 299 -13.19 -1.80 12.98
N ARG A 300 -12.22 -1.16 13.63
CA ARG A 300 -11.32 -0.16 13.00
C ARG A 300 -10.43 -0.74 11.91
N ILE A 301 -10.23 -2.06 11.92
CA ILE A 301 -9.44 -2.81 10.95
C ILE A 301 -10.31 -3.95 10.44
N ALA A 302 -10.46 -4.06 9.13
CA ALA A 302 -11.20 -5.16 8.50
C ALA A 302 -10.43 -5.75 7.31
N GLY A 303 -10.69 -7.02 7.00
CA GLY A 303 -10.05 -7.75 5.90
C GLY A 303 -9.12 -8.86 6.36
N THR A 304 -8.42 -9.49 5.41
CA THR A 304 -7.50 -10.61 5.66
C THR A 304 -6.13 -10.33 5.06
N ASP A 305 -6.03 -10.23 3.74
CA ASP A 305 -4.82 -9.86 3.00
C ASP A 305 -4.85 -8.38 2.59
N ARG A 306 -6.02 -7.86 2.21
CA ARG A 306 -6.27 -6.43 2.01
C ARG A 306 -6.95 -5.86 3.25
N LEU A 307 -6.19 -5.13 4.05
CA LEU A 307 -6.67 -4.45 5.24
C LEU A 307 -7.24 -3.07 4.90
N THR A 308 -8.44 -2.81 5.35
CA THR A 308 -9.04 -1.46 5.39
C THR A 308 -8.93 -0.91 6.80
N LEU A 309 -8.47 0.32 6.93
CA LEU A 309 -8.28 1.02 8.20
C LEU A 309 -9.20 2.23 8.27
N HIS A 310 -10.00 2.29 9.33
CA HIS A 310 -10.86 3.41 9.69
C HIS A 310 -10.44 3.95 11.04
N SER A 311 -9.64 5.03 11.02
CA SER A 311 -9.09 5.68 12.21
C SER A 311 -8.53 4.66 13.22
N ALA A 312 -7.72 3.73 12.72
CA ALA A 312 -7.07 2.70 13.52
C ALA A 312 -5.95 3.32 14.35
N ARG A 313 -5.81 2.90 15.61
CA ARG A 313 -4.76 3.38 16.50
C ARG A 313 -3.49 2.55 16.32
N PRO A 314 -2.32 3.07 16.72
CA PRO A 314 -1.07 2.29 16.75
C PRO A 314 -1.22 0.97 17.53
N ALA A 315 -1.99 0.98 18.62
CA ALA A 315 -2.27 -0.22 19.42
C ALA A 315 -3.05 -1.29 18.64
N ASP A 316 -4.00 -0.90 17.79
CA ASP A 316 -4.82 -1.82 17.00
C ASP A 316 -3.99 -2.51 15.89
N LEU A 317 -2.94 -1.84 15.39
CA LEU A 317 -2.00 -2.37 14.39
C LEU A 317 -0.82 -3.13 15.01
N SER A 318 -0.56 -2.97 16.31
CA SER A 318 0.58 -3.59 16.99
C SER A 318 0.65 -5.12 16.90
N PRO A 319 -0.47 -5.89 16.91
CA PRO A 319 -0.42 -7.34 16.74
C PRO A 319 0.12 -7.76 15.36
N PHE A 320 -0.02 -6.89 14.36
CA PHE A 320 0.39 -7.11 12.97
C PHE A 320 1.71 -6.43 12.63
N ALA A 321 2.47 -5.96 13.63
CA ALA A 321 3.73 -5.24 13.41
C ALA A 321 4.79 -6.02 12.62
N ALA A 322 4.71 -7.36 12.59
CA ALA A 322 5.60 -8.22 11.82
C ALA A 322 5.16 -8.43 10.36
N SER A 323 3.96 -7.99 9.98
CA SER A 323 3.44 -8.17 8.62
C SER A 323 4.10 -7.22 7.63
N TYR A 324 4.39 -7.75 6.44
CA TYR A 324 4.98 -6.99 5.34
C TYR A 324 3.89 -6.41 4.43
N VAL A 325 3.97 -5.11 4.17
CA VAL A 325 3.04 -4.39 3.29
C VAL A 325 3.58 -4.44 1.87
N VAL A 326 2.88 -5.13 0.98
CA VAL A 326 3.21 -5.22 -0.45
C VAL A 326 2.96 -3.87 -1.14
N ALA A 327 1.78 -3.31 -0.90
CA ALA A 327 1.35 -2.03 -1.46
C ALA A 327 0.28 -1.41 -0.55
N GLY A 328 0.19 -0.08 -0.52
CA GLY A 328 -0.82 0.58 0.30
C GLY A 328 -0.47 2.02 0.58
N SER A 329 -1.49 2.82 0.89
CA SER A 329 -1.33 4.22 1.28
C SER A 329 -2.11 4.47 2.55
N LEU A 330 -1.46 5.15 3.49
CA LEU A 330 -2.06 5.54 4.75
C LEU A 330 -2.11 7.05 4.85
N VAL A 331 -3.18 7.55 5.45
CA VAL A 331 -3.25 8.90 5.98
C VAL A 331 -3.08 8.77 7.49
N ALA A 332 -1.93 9.23 7.99
CA ALA A 332 -1.66 9.35 9.41
C ALA A 332 -2.12 10.74 9.86
N ARG A 333 -3.18 10.77 10.67
CA ARG A 333 -3.69 11.98 11.29
C ARG A 333 -3.14 12.08 12.70
N LEU A 334 -2.21 13.01 12.90
CA LEU A 334 -1.61 13.31 14.20
C LEU A 334 -2.31 14.51 14.81
N SER A 335 -2.62 14.41 16.10
CA SER A 335 -3.25 15.47 16.85
C SER A 335 -2.62 15.63 18.23
N ALA A 336 -2.35 16.88 18.61
CA ALA A 336 -1.85 17.23 19.93
C ALA A 336 -2.84 18.22 20.57
N GLY A 337 -3.38 17.84 21.74
CA GLY A 337 -4.26 18.70 22.52
C GLY A 337 -3.47 19.79 23.24
N ALA A 338 -4.09 20.96 23.45
CA ALA A 338 -3.51 22.05 24.23
C ALA A 338 -3.48 21.69 25.74
N GLY A 339 -2.59 20.78 26.14
CA GLY A 339 -2.28 20.48 27.53
C GLY A 339 -1.25 21.48 28.07
N ARG A 340 -1.70 22.40 28.94
CA ARG A 340 -0.91 23.38 29.74
C ARG A 340 -0.10 24.45 28.99
N SER A 341 0.31 24.22 27.75
CA SER A 341 0.92 25.25 26.90
C SER A 341 -0.05 25.55 25.76
N GLY A 342 -0.46 26.81 25.62
CA GLY A 342 -1.39 27.29 24.60
C GLY A 342 -0.79 27.24 23.20
N VAL A 343 -0.46 26.04 22.72
CA VAL A 343 0.12 25.77 21.41
C VAL A 343 -0.90 26.17 20.35
N ARG A 344 -0.60 27.23 19.61
CA ARG A 344 -1.48 27.80 18.57
C ARG A 344 -1.03 27.38 17.16
N SER A 345 0.11 26.71 17.03
CA SER A 345 0.71 26.36 15.73
C SER A 345 1.19 24.91 15.63
N ARG A 346 1.07 24.32 14.44
CA ARG A 346 1.63 23.01 14.06
C ARG A 346 3.14 22.89 14.36
N GLN A 347 3.89 23.99 14.17
CA GLN A 347 5.33 24.02 14.45
C GLN A 347 5.65 24.05 15.94
N GLU A 348 4.83 24.72 16.75
CA GLU A 348 4.97 24.74 18.22
C GLU A 348 4.62 23.38 18.85
N ALA A 349 3.75 22.60 18.20
CA ALA A 349 3.37 21.26 18.63
C ALA A 349 4.44 20.18 18.33
N GLY A 350 5.49 20.52 17.56
CA GLY A 350 6.54 19.56 17.18
C GLY A 350 6.04 18.35 16.38
N LEU A 351 4.85 18.44 15.76
CA LEU A 351 4.25 17.33 15.02
C LEU A 351 4.96 17.11 13.69
N SER A 352 5.64 15.97 13.55
CA SER A 352 6.21 15.49 12.30
C SER A 352 5.94 13.99 12.15
N PHE A 353 5.61 13.57 10.94
CA PHE A 353 5.48 12.16 10.60
C PHE A 353 6.19 11.90 9.27
N GLU A 354 7.43 11.44 9.38
CA GLU A 354 8.25 11.04 8.25
C GLU A 354 8.66 9.59 8.44
N LEU A 355 8.43 8.77 7.41
CA LEU A 355 8.96 7.42 7.41
C LEU A 355 10.46 7.48 7.08
N PRO A 356 11.29 6.63 7.70
CA PRO A 356 12.70 6.52 7.36
C PRO A 356 12.89 6.33 5.84
N ALA A 357 13.93 6.93 5.25
CA ALA A 357 14.19 6.89 3.80
C ALA A 357 14.16 5.44 3.24
N GLU A 358 13.78 5.29 1.96
CA GLU A 358 13.61 4.00 1.23
C GLU A 358 14.81 3.04 1.25
N ALA A 359 15.96 3.46 1.78
CA ALA A 359 17.21 2.69 1.84
C ALA A 359 17.17 1.42 2.71
N SER A 360 16.07 1.14 3.42
CA SER A 360 15.88 -0.11 4.17
C SER A 360 14.78 -1.01 3.58
N ARG A 361 14.66 -1.09 2.24
CA ARG A 361 13.80 -2.11 1.63
C ARG A 361 14.24 -3.47 2.14
N THR A 362 13.35 -4.05 2.91
CA THR A 362 13.58 -5.31 3.57
C THR A 362 12.80 -6.34 2.78
N GLU A 363 13.47 -7.10 1.91
CA GLU A 363 12.81 -8.07 1.05
C GLU A 363 12.69 -9.39 1.82
N ALA A 364 11.46 -9.90 1.98
CA ALA A 364 11.21 -11.22 2.53
C ALA A 364 11.28 -12.25 1.40
N ARG A 365 12.29 -13.13 1.43
CA ARG A 365 12.39 -14.28 0.52
C ARG A 365 12.11 -15.57 1.25
N THR A 366 11.14 -16.32 0.74
CA THR A 366 10.81 -17.66 1.25
C THR A 366 11.57 -18.71 0.46
N VAL A 367 12.33 -19.55 1.16
CA VAL A 367 12.97 -20.74 0.61
C VAL A 367 12.18 -21.96 1.06
N THR A 368 11.50 -22.63 0.13
CA THR A 368 10.75 -23.85 0.41
C THR A 368 11.64 -25.08 0.29
N LEU A 369 11.79 -25.79 1.40
CA LEU A 369 12.56 -27.03 1.54
C LEU A 369 11.57 -28.20 1.56
N SER A 370 11.43 -28.91 0.44
CA SER A 370 10.48 -30.02 0.32
C SER A 370 11.17 -31.37 0.56
N GLY A 371 10.52 -32.30 1.28
CA GLY A 371 10.98 -33.69 1.39
C GLY A 371 12.16 -33.91 2.35
N LEU A 372 12.29 -33.10 3.40
CA LEU A 372 13.31 -33.33 4.43
C LEU A 372 12.98 -34.61 5.23
N PRO A 373 13.96 -35.49 5.52
CA PRO A 373 13.72 -36.71 6.30
C PRO A 373 13.25 -36.43 7.74
N SER A 374 13.73 -35.33 8.33
CA SER A 374 13.34 -34.86 9.66
C SER A 374 13.66 -33.37 9.82
N LEU A 375 13.07 -32.72 10.84
CA LEU A 375 13.36 -31.32 11.18
C LEU A 375 14.82 -31.09 11.61
N ALA A 376 15.53 -32.13 12.07
CA ALA A 376 16.95 -32.07 12.39
C ALA A 376 17.84 -31.78 11.16
N GLY A 377 17.30 -31.91 9.94
CA GLY A 377 17.99 -31.52 8.71
C GLY A 377 18.06 -30.02 8.48
N VAL A 378 17.29 -29.20 9.21
CA VAL A 378 17.36 -27.73 9.11
C VAL A 378 18.49 -27.22 10.00
N LEU A 379 19.41 -26.44 9.42
CA LEU A 379 20.63 -25.98 10.08
C LEU A 379 20.52 -24.55 10.63
N VAL A 380 19.37 -23.91 10.43
CA VAL A 380 19.13 -22.51 10.80
C VAL A 380 17.93 -22.39 11.71
N GLU A 381 18.06 -21.53 12.72
CA GLU A 381 17.00 -21.24 13.68
C GLU A 381 16.42 -19.84 13.46
N ARG A 382 15.23 -19.62 13.99
CA ARG A 382 14.59 -18.31 13.98
C ARG A 382 15.50 -17.27 14.64
N GLY A 383 15.76 -16.17 13.95
CA GLY A 383 16.59 -15.07 14.42
C GLY A 383 18.06 -15.17 14.04
N ALA A 384 18.52 -16.27 13.45
CA ALA A 384 19.90 -16.42 12.97
C ALA A 384 20.17 -15.51 11.75
N ASN A 385 21.39 -14.97 11.67
CA ASN A 385 21.85 -14.26 10.48
C ASN A 385 22.49 -15.28 9.53
N VAL A 386 22.08 -15.24 8.25
CA VAL A 386 22.61 -16.09 7.19
C VAL A 386 23.25 -15.27 6.08
N LEU A 387 24.37 -15.74 5.57
CA LEU A 387 25.04 -15.19 4.39
C LEU A 387 24.54 -15.85 3.11
N GLU A 388 24.69 -15.16 1.99
CA GLU A 388 24.46 -15.75 0.67
C GLU A 388 25.40 -16.97 0.48
N GLY A 389 24.84 -18.11 0.06
CA GLY A 389 25.56 -19.37 -0.09
C GLY A 389 25.71 -20.19 1.21
N GLN A 390 25.31 -19.68 2.37
CA GLN A 390 25.36 -20.45 3.63
C GLN A 390 24.35 -21.60 3.61
N PRO A 391 24.72 -22.83 4.07
CA PRO A 391 23.79 -23.96 4.08
C PRO A 391 22.62 -23.73 5.04
N LEU A 392 21.39 -23.86 4.54
CA LEU A 392 20.13 -23.73 5.28
C LEU A 392 19.64 -25.09 5.79
N ALA A 393 19.79 -26.14 4.98
CA ALA A 393 19.35 -27.48 5.33
C ALA A 393 20.15 -28.56 4.62
N ARG A 394 20.15 -29.76 5.18
CA ARG A 394 20.84 -30.95 4.66
C ARG A 394 19.87 -32.13 4.55
N TYR A 395 19.70 -32.63 3.34
CA TYR A 395 19.02 -33.90 3.04
C TYR A 395 19.99 -35.05 3.31
N VAL A 396 19.99 -35.58 4.53
CA VAL A 396 20.87 -36.70 4.88
C VAL A 396 20.28 -38.02 4.34
N LEU A 397 20.31 -38.22 3.02
CA LEU A 397 19.96 -39.49 2.37
C LEU A 397 21.18 -40.43 2.45
N LEU A 398 21.37 -41.02 3.63
CA LEU A 398 22.52 -41.90 3.94
C LEU A 398 22.56 -43.16 3.07
N ALA A 399 21.39 -43.68 2.66
CA ALA A 399 21.29 -44.90 1.88
C ALA A 399 21.96 -44.77 0.49
N ASP A 400 21.71 -43.68 -0.22
CA ASP A 400 22.24 -43.46 -1.57
C ASP A 400 23.77 -43.27 -1.56
N LEU A 401 24.28 -42.58 -0.54
CA LEU A 401 25.72 -42.40 -0.36
C LEU A 401 26.41 -43.70 0.06
N ALA A 402 25.74 -44.53 0.88
CA ALA A 402 26.25 -45.83 1.31
C ALA A 402 26.32 -46.83 0.15
N ASP A 403 25.35 -46.84 -0.77
CA ASP A 403 25.40 -47.66 -1.98
C ASP A 403 26.57 -47.26 -2.88
N LEU A 404 26.76 -45.95 -3.12
CA LEU A 404 27.91 -45.44 -3.87
C LEU A 404 29.25 -45.78 -3.20
N ASP A 405 29.35 -45.68 -1.88
CA ASP A 405 30.54 -46.04 -1.12
C ASP A 405 30.83 -47.55 -1.21
N THR A 406 29.79 -48.39 -1.24
CA THR A 406 29.91 -49.84 -1.45
C THR A 406 30.41 -50.16 -2.86
N GLN A 407 29.83 -49.54 -3.89
CA GLN A 407 30.28 -49.68 -5.28
C GLN A 407 31.74 -49.23 -5.47
N MET A 408 32.12 -48.10 -4.88
CA MET A 408 33.49 -47.60 -4.89
C MET A 408 34.48 -48.57 -4.23
N THR A 409 34.08 -49.19 -3.11
CA THR A 409 34.91 -50.16 -2.39
C THR A 409 35.12 -51.42 -3.23
N SER A 410 34.07 -51.89 -3.92
CA SER A 410 34.18 -52.99 -4.88
C SER A 410 35.14 -52.65 -6.02
N LYS A 411 34.93 -51.51 -6.70
CA LYS A 411 35.79 -51.08 -7.81
C LYS A 411 37.25 -50.84 -7.41
N ARG A 412 37.52 -50.33 -6.21
CA ARG A 412 38.88 -50.21 -5.67
C ARG A 412 39.57 -51.57 -5.55
N ARG A 413 38.84 -52.60 -5.14
CA ARG A 413 39.34 -53.98 -5.07
C ARG A 413 39.67 -54.49 -6.46
N ASP A 414 38.78 -54.28 -7.44
CA ASP A 414 38.99 -54.71 -8.82
C ASP A 414 40.22 -54.03 -9.46
N VAL A 415 40.42 -52.73 -9.21
CA VAL A 415 41.61 -51.99 -9.67
C VAL A 415 42.88 -52.56 -9.05
N ALA A 416 42.86 -52.84 -7.74
CA ALA A 416 44.00 -53.42 -7.03
C ALA A 416 44.34 -54.82 -7.57
N GLU A 417 43.33 -55.63 -7.84
CA GLU A 417 43.50 -56.97 -8.42
C GLU A 417 44.05 -56.90 -9.85
N ALA A 418 43.53 -56.02 -10.70
CA ALA A 418 44.05 -55.84 -12.06
C ALA A 418 45.52 -55.38 -12.06
N LYS A 419 45.91 -54.48 -11.14
CA LYS A 419 47.30 -54.08 -10.95
C LYS A 419 48.18 -55.24 -10.47
N ALA A 420 47.69 -56.06 -9.55
CA ALA A 420 48.39 -57.25 -9.07
C ALA A 420 48.58 -58.29 -10.18
N GLN A 421 47.58 -58.52 -11.03
CA GLN A 421 47.68 -59.40 -12.20
C GLN A 421 48.76 -58.93 -13.17
N ARG A 422 48.80 -57.63 -13.48
CA ARG A 422 49.87 -57.04 -14.31
C ARG A 422 51.26 -57.24 -13.69
N ALA A 423 51.40 -57.05 -12.39
CA ALA A 423 52.66 -57.26 -11.68
C ALA A 423 53.11 -58.73 -11.73
N ARG A 424 52.18 -59.69 -11.56
CA ARG A 424 52.47 -61.13 -11.68
C ARG A 424 52.88 -61.52 -13.09
N ALA A 425 52.19 -61.02 -14.12
CA ALA A 425 52.55 -61.27 -15.52
C ALA A 425 53.96 -60.76 -15.85
N ARG A 426 54.31 -59.57 -15.36
CA ARG A 426 55.65 -59.00 -15.51
C ARG A 426 56.72 -59.84 -14.82
N ALA A 427 56.49 -60.26 -13.58
CA ALA A 427 57.44 -61.10 -12.85
C ALA A 427 57.66 -62.46 -13.55
N SER A 428 56.59 -63.09 -14.06
CA SER A 428 56.67 -64.32 -14.84
C SER A 428 57.47 -64.13 -16.14
N PHE A 429 57.24 -63.02 -16.85
CA PHE A 429 57.99 -62.68 -18.05
C PHE A 429 59.49 -62.47 -17.75
N GLU A 430 59.81 -61.69 -16.72
CA GLU A 430 61.19 -61.44 -16.31
C GLU A 430 61.92 -62.75 -15.96
N GLN A 431 61.26 -63.64 -15.21
CA GLN A 431 61.81 -64.97 -14.88
C GLN A 431 62.06 -65.84 -16.12
N GLN A 432 61.10 -65.90 -17.05
CA GLN A 432 61.23 -66.72 -18.27
C GLN A 432 62.29 -66.14 -19.22
N ARG A 433 62.33 -64.82 -19.36
CA ARG A 433 63.33 -64.10 -20.16
C ARG A 433 64.72 -64.34 -19.60
N ASP A 434 64.90 -64.24 -18.29
CA ASP A 434 66.20 -64.48 -17.65
C ASP A 434 66.66 -65.93 -17.81
N THR A 435 65.72 -66.89 -17.80
CA THR A 435 66.01 -68.31 -18.04
C THR A 435 66.46 -68.55 -19.49
N LEU A 436 65.72 -68.00 -20.47
CA LEU A 436 66.09 -68.09 -21.89
C LEU A 436 67.38 -67.29 -22.21
N GLY A 437 67.63 -66.18 -21.51
CA GLY A 437 68.85 -65.39 -21.69
C GLY A 437 70.11 -66.16 -21.30
N ARG A 438 70.01 -66.99 -20.24
CA ARG A 438 71.11 -67.88 -19.83
C ARG A 438 71.39 -69.01 -20.84
N THR A 439 70.43 -69.38 -21.69
CA THR A 439 70.62 -70.42 -22.71
C THR A 439 70.97 -69.85 -24.09
N LEU A 440 70.47 -68.65 -24.42
CA LEU A 440 70.66 -68.01 -25.72
C LEU A 440 72.13 -67.63 -25.97
N ALA A 441 72.78 -66.97 -25.01
CA ALA A 441 74.16 -66.51 -25.20
C ALA A 441 75.14 -67.68 -25.45
N PRO A 442 75.13 -68.78 -24.66
CA PRO A 442 75.93 -69.97 -24.97
C PRO A 442 75.56 -70.64 -26.30
N ALA A 443 74.27 -70.69 -26.66
CA ALA A 443 73.82 -71.29 -27.92
C ALA A 443 74.31 -70.49 -29.14
N GLN A 444 74.26 -69.16 -29.07
CA GLN A 444 74.78 -68.26 -30.11
C GLN A 444 76.30 -68.36 -30.22
N GLU A 445 77.01 -68.37 -29.09
CA GLU A 445 78.46 -68.54 -29.07
C GLU A 445 78.88 -69.90 -29.66
N ALA A 446 78.20 -70.98 -29.28
CA ALA A 446 78.42 -72.31 -29.84
C ALA A 446 78.15 -72.33 -31.37
N ALA A 447 77.08 -71.70 -31.84
CA ALA A 447 76.78 -71.57 -33.26
C ALA A 447 77.86 -70.80 -34.03
N GLN A 448 78.38 -69.70 -33.46
CA GLN A 448 79.48 -68.92 -34.04
C GLN A 448 80.79 -69.72 -34.11
N ILE A 449 81.13 -70.45 -33.03
CA ILE A 449 82.31 -71.32 -32.98
C ILE A 449 82.20 -72.41 -34.05
N GLN A 450 81.05 -73.10 -34.14
CA GLN A 450 80.82 -74.16 -35.13
C GLN A 450 80.87 -73.64 -36.56
N ALA A 451 80.30 -72.46 -36.83
CA ALA A 451 80.39 -71.81 -38.14
C ALA A 451 81.85 -71.50 -38.53
N ARG A 452 82.67 -71.05 -37.57
CA ARG A 452 84.09 -70.78 -37.78
C ARG A 452 84.89 -72.06 -38.04
N LEU A 453 84.62 -73.13 -37.30
CA LEU A 453 85.28 -74.43 -37.48
C LEU A 453 84.91 -75.10 -38.81
N TYR A 454 83.66 -74.98 -39.25
CA TYR A 454 83.21 -75.43 -40.57
C TYR A 454 83.95 -74.69 -41.70
N ALA A 455 84.13 -73.37 -41.59
CA ALA A 455 84.89 -72.58 -42.57
C ALA A 455 86.37 -73.00 -42.69
N LEU A 456 86.94 -73.58 -41.64
CA LEU A 456 88.30 -74.15 -41.61
C LEU A 456 88.36 -75.63 -42.03
N GLY A 457 87.21 -76.25 -42.36
CA GLY A 457 87.11 -77.66 -42.75
C GLY A 457 87.20 -78.67 -41.60
N ALA A 458 87.11 -78.22 -40.34
CA ALA A 458 87.34 -79.05 -39.15
C ALA A 458 86.10 -79.79 -38.62
N VAL A 459 84.88 -79.45 -39.08
CA VAL A 459 83.60 -80.00 -38.62
C VAL A 459 82.65 -80.23 -39.80
N ALA A 460 81.72 -81.19 -39.71
CA ALA A 460 80.73 -81.48 -40.74
C ALA A 460 79.64 -80.39 -40.83
N ARG A 461 79.06 -80.19 -42.02
CA ARG A 461 77.99 -79.20 -42.26
C ARG A 461 76.79 -79.39 -41.33
N VAL A 462 76.45 -80.65 -41.05
CA VAL A 462 75.30 -81.03 -40.22
C VAL A 462 75.46 -80.51 -38.78
N ASP A 463 76.65 -80.57 -38.20
CA ASP A 463 76.88 -80.11 -36.82
C ASP A 463 76.79 -78.57 -36.71
N MET A 464 77.25 -77.86 -37.74
CA MET A 464 77.11 -76.41 -37.86
C MET A 464 75.64 -75.99 -38.02
N GLU A 465 74.91 -76.64 -38.93
CA GLU A 465 73.46 -76.41 -39.13
C GLU A 465 72.67 -76.73 -37.84
N GLN A 466 73.02 -77.80 -37.12
CA GLN A 466 72.40 -78.13 -35.84
C GLN A 466 72.66 -77.06 -34.76
N ALA A 467 73.87 -76.54 -34.65
CA ALA A 467 74.19 -75.48 -33.69
C ALA A 467 73.46 -74.17 -34.02
N GLN A 468 73.37 -73.81 -35.31
CA GLN A 468 72.58 -72.66 -35.77
C GLN A 468 71.09 -72.83 -35.51
N MET A 469 70.50 -73.99 -35.83
CA MET A 469 69.09 -74.27 -35.56
C MET A 469 68.78 -74.20 -34.06
N ARG A 470 69.68 -74.67 -33.19
CA ARG A 470 69.51 -74.55 -31.73
C ARG A 470 69.52 -73.09 -31.26
N ALA A 471 70.46 -72.28 -31.77
CA ALA A 471 70.50 -70.85 -31.45
C ALA A 471 69.24 -70.13 -31.94
N GLN A 472 68.81 -70.40 -33.18
CA GLN A 472 67.59 -69.82 -33.76
C GLN A 472 66.34 -70.23 -32.98
N ALA A 473 66.22 -71.50 -32.58
CA ALA A 473 65.06 -71.96 -31.81
C ALA A 473 64.92 -71.24 -30.46
N VAL A 474 66.03 -70.94 -29.77
CA VAL A 474 66.01 -70.19 -28.50
C VAL A 474 65.70 -68.70 -28.75
N ASP A 475 66.18 -68.13 -29.85
CA ASP A 475 65.90 -66.75 -30.26
C ASP A 475 64.42 -66.55 -30.64
N ASP A 476 63.85 -67.50 -31.40
CA ASP A 476 62.44 -67.54 -31.75
C ASP A 476 61.56 -67.66 -30.47
N GLN A 477 61.99 -68.48 -29.50
CA GLN A 477 61.34 -68.57 -28.19
C GLN A 477 61.39 -67.26 -27.41
N MET A 478 62.52 -66.54 -27.45
CA MET A 478 62.66 -65.22 -26.81
C MET A 478 61.74 -64.18 -27.47
N THR A 479 61.67 -64.18 -28.80
CA THR A 479 60.80 -63.27 -29.57
C THR A 479 59.32 -63.55 -29.30
N ALA A 480 58.92 -64.83 -29.33
CA ALA A 480 57.55 -65.24 -29.00
C ALA A 480 57.16 -64.88 -27.56
N LEU A 481 58.09 -65.05 -26.61
CA LEU A 481 57.89 -64.63 -25.22
C LEU A 481 57.65 -63.11 -25.11
N GLY A 482 58.44 -62.31 -25.83
CA GLY A 482 58.30 -60.86 -25.90
C GLY A 482 56.94 -60.41 -26.44
N LEU A 483 56.49 -60.99 -27.55
CA LEU A 483 55.19 -60.71 -28.18
C LEU A 483 54.01 -61.11 -27.27
N ASN A 484 54.06 -62.30 -26.68
CA ASN A 484 53.03 -62.76 -25.74
C ASN A 484 52.94 -61.85 -24.51
N TYR A 485 54.08 -61.39 -23.99
CA TYR A 485 54.10 -60.43 -22.89
C TYR A 485 53.57 -59.06 -23.31
N SER A 486 53.91 -58.54 -24.49
CA SER A 486 53.41 -57.23 -24.93
C SER A 486 51.88 -57.21 -25.03
N ASP A 487 51.28 -58.28 -25.56
CA ASP A 487 49.82 -58.40 -25.69
C ASP A 487 49.15 -58.52 -24.33
N THR A 488 49.66 -59.41 -23.46
CA THR A 488 49.12 -59.58 -22.11
C THR A 488 49.29 -58.32 -21.25
N ALA A 489 50.42 -57.62 -21.36
CA ALA A 489 50.67 -56.36 -20.67
C ALA A 489 49.76 -55.23 -21.18
N ALA A 490 49.51 -55.17 -22.50
CA ALA A 490 48.61 -54.19 -23.09
C ALA A 490 47.16 -54.40 -22.62
N GLN A 491 46.67 -55.64 -22.63
CA GLN A 491 45.33 -56.00 -22.14
C GLN A 491 45.18 -55.73 -20.63
N ALA A 492 46.17 -56.14 -19.82
CA ALA A 492 46.16 -55.91 -18.38
C ALA A 492 46.20 -54.41 -18.04
N ARG A 493 46.94 -53.61 -18.81
CA ARG A 493 46.98 -52.15 -18.67
C ARG A 493 45.63 -51.52 -19.02
N ALA A 494 45.06 -51.85 -20.17
CA ALA A 494 43.77 -51.32 -20.60
C ALA A 494 42.65 -51.63 -19.57
N ARG A 495 42.66 -52.84 -19.00
CA ARG A 495 41.72 -53.23 -17.94
C ARG A 495 41.90 -52.40 -16.67
N ALA A 496 43.13 -52.21 -16.21
CA ALA A 496 43.42 -51.42 -15.00
C ALA A 496 43.04 -49.94 -15.19
N ASP A 497 43.34 -49.36 -16.35
CA ASP A 497 43.03 -47.97 -16.67
C ASP A 497 41.50 -47.76 -16.81
N GLY A 498 40.78 -48.70 -17.45
CA GLY A 498 39.31 -48.67 -17.54
C GLY A 498 38.62 -48.73 -16.16
N LEU A 499 39.06 -49.63 -15.28
CA LEU A 499 38.53 -49.71 -13.92
C LEU A 499 38.86 -48.47 -13.07
N ALA A 500 40.00 -47.81 -13.33
CA ALA A 500 40.35 -46.57 -12.65
C ALA A 500 39.45 -45.40 -13.09
N LEU A 501 39.10 -45.31 -14.37
CA LEU A 501 38.16 -44.32 -14.88
C LEU A 501 36.75 -44.53 -14.31
N ASP A 502 36.27 -45.77 -14.23
CA ASP A 502 34.99 -46.11 -13.57
C ASP A 502 34.97 -45.63 -12.11
N LEU A 503 36.06 -45.86 -11.37
CA LEU A 503 36.18 -45.42 -9.99
C LEU A 503 36.15 -43.90 -9.88
N GLN A 504 36.81 -43.18 -10.79
CA GLN A 504 36.78 -41.72 -10.83
C GLN A 504 35.37 -41.19 -11.16
N ALA A 505 34.63 -41.85 -12.05
CA ALA A 505 33.25 -41.50 -12.37
C ALA A 505 32.33 -41.68 -11.16
N LEU A 506 32.48 -42.78 -10.40
CA LEU A 506 31.75 -43.01 -9.16
C LEU A 506 32.07 -41.96 -8.09
N GLN A 507 33.35 -41.59 -7.92
CA GLN A 507 33.76 -40.51 -7.02
C GLN A 507 33.09 -39.18 -7.38
N GLY A 508 33.08 -38.83 -8.66
CA GLY A 508 32.40 -37.63 -9.15
C GLY A 508 30.89 -37.68 -8.92
N LYS A 509 30.25 -38.84 -9.10
CA LYS A 509 28.82 -39.04 -8.81
C LYS A 509 28.51 -38.88 -7.32
N ARG A 510 29.33 -39.44 -6.44
CA ARG A 510 29.21 -39.26 -4.98
C ARG A 510 29.34 -37.81 -4.56
N ALA A 511 30.35 -37.09 -5.06
CA ALA A 511 30.58 -35.69 -4.73
C ALA A 511 29.40 -34.80 -5.16
N ARG A 512 28.87 -35.00 -6.37
CA ARG A 512 27.67 -34.28 -6.85
C ARG A 512 26.43 -34.61 -6.02
N SER A 513 26.22 -35.88 -5.68
CA SER A 513 25.08 -36.30 -4.86
C SER A 513 25.15 -35.71 -3.44
N ALA A 514 26.34 -35.69 -2.83
CA ALA A 514 26.56 -35.05 -1.53
C ALA A 514 26.37 -33.52 -1.57
N ALA A 515 26.75 -32.86 -2.67
CA ALA A 515 26.54 -31.42 -2.84
C ALA A 515 25.05 -31.08 -3.05
N ALA A 516 24.32 -31.91 -3.80
CA ALA A 516 22.87 -31.76 -4.03
C ALA A 516 22.05 -31.97 -2.75
N GLN A 517 22.58 -32.71 -1.78
CA GLN A 517 21.99 -32.91 -0.47
C GLN A 517 22.07 -31.67 0.44
N VAL A 518 22.65 -30.55 0.01
CA VAL A 518 22.77 -29.31 0.81
C VAL A 518 22.04 -28.16 0.12
N VAL A 519 21.02 -27.60 0.77
CA VAL A 519 20.35 -26.39 0.29
C VAL A 519 21.03 -25.17 0.88
N ARG A 520 21.36 -24.20 0.04
CA ARG A 520 22.05 -22.96 0.42
C ARG A 520 21.13 -21.76 0.32
N SER A 521 21.41 -20.74 1.12
CA SER A 521 20.68 -19.48 1.10
C SER A 521 20.95 -18.72 -0.20
N PRO A 522 19.90 -18.27 -0.93
CA PRO A 522 20.07 -17.45 -2.13
C PRO A 522 20.37 -15.97 -1.81
N VAL A 523 20.21 -15.54 -0.56
CA VAL A 523 20.41 -14.14 -0.13
C VAL A 523 21.02 -14.06 1.26
N ALA A 524 21.71 -12.96 1.57
CA ALA A 524 22.13 -12.63 2.92
C ALA A 524 21.00 -11.93 3.67
N GLY A 525 20.71 -12.33 4.91
CA GLY A 525 19.64 -11.75 5.70
C GLY A 525 19.41 -12.44 7.04
N LYS A 526 18.40 -11.99 7.79
CA LYS A 526 17.99 -12.59 9.06
C LYS A 526 16.85 -13.57 8.85
N VAL A 527 16.95 -14.77 9.42
CA VAL A 527 15.87 -15.76 9.39
C VAL A 527 14.73 -15.27 10.28
N ALA A 528 13.62 -14.88 9.67
CA ALA A 528 12.46 -14.33 10.36
C ALA A 528 11.58 -15.44 10.95
N GLU A 529 11.44 -16.52 10.19
CA GLU A 529 10.56 -17.62 10.52
C GLU A 529 10.98 -18.92 9.82
N VAL A 530 10.75 -20.04 10.50
CA VAL A 530 10.90 -21.39 9.97
C VAL A 530 9.56 -22.08 10.19
N ARG A 531 8.77 -22.25 9.13
CA ARG A 531 7.41 -22.83 9.18
C ARG A 531 7.41 -24.26 8.66
N VAL A 532 6.81 -25.18 9.40
CA VAL A 532 6.52 -26.52 8.89
C VAL A 532 5.22 -26.44 8.09
N LYS A 533 5.31 -26.70 6.78
CA LYS A 533 4.18 -26.61 5.85
C LYS A 533 3.34 -27.89 5.86
N ASP A 534 4.00 -29.03 5.69
CA ASP A 534 3.38 -30.36 5.66
C ASP A 534 4.32 -31.41 6.24
N ALA A 535 3.77 -32.40 6.94
CA ALA A 535 4.49 -33.58 7.39
C ALA A 535 3.77 -34.83 6.87
N THR A 536 4.38 -35.51 5.91
CA THR A 536 3.83 -36.72 5.27
C THR A 536 4.75 -37.92 5.49
N GLN A 537 4.31 -39.13 5.12
CA GLN A 537 5.18 -40.31 5.11
C GLN A 537 6.39 -40.16 4.17
N ALA A 538 6.33 -39.23 3.20
CA ALA A 538 7.42 -38.93 2.27
C ALA A 538 8.42 -37.89 2.81
N GLY A 539 8.19 -37.31 3.99
CA GLY A 539 9.06 -36.32 4.62
C GLY A 539 8.33 -35.05 5.07
N VAL A 540 9.12 -34.10 5.58
CA VAL A 540 8.68 -32.80 6.11
C VAL A 540 9.00 -31.69 5.10
N SER A 541 8.03 -30.82 4.84
CA SER A 541 8.21 -29.60 4.05
C SER A 541 8.34 -28.40 4.98
N VAL A 542 9.40 -27.61 4.81
CA VAL A 542 9.70 -26.45 5.67
C VAL A 542 9.93 -25.21 4.83
N ASP A 543 9.24 -24.12 5.15
CA ASP A 543 9.47 -22.80 4.56
C ASP A 543 10.37 -21.98 5.48
N VAL A 544 11.53 -21.54 4.98
CA VAL A 544 12.44 -20.63 5.69
C VAL A 544 12.30 -19.23 5.10
N VAL A 545 11.83 -18.29 5.91
CA VAL A 545 11.66 -16.89 5.49
C VAL A 545 12.88 -16.09 5.91
N ILE A 546 13.59 -15.54 4.93
CA ILE A 546 14.79 -14.73 5.12
C ILE A 546 14.46 -13.28 4.78
N ILE A 547 14.74 -12.41 5.72
CA ILE A 547 14.55 -10.96 5.62
C ILE A 547 15.90 -10.35 5.28
N SER A 548 16.09 -9.93 4.03
CA SER A 548 17.31 -9.27 3.57
C SER A 548 17.13 -7.75 3.58
N THR A 549 18.11 -7.03 4.12
CA THR A 549 18.21 -5.58 3.93
C THR A 549 18.97 -5.32 2.63
N LEU A 550 18.31 -4.72 1.64
CA LEU A 550 18.99 -4.24 0.44
C LEU A 550 19.91 -3.07 0.83
N ALA A 551 21.18 -3.37 1.14
CA ALA A 551 22.21 -2.36 1.05
C ALA A 551 22.34 -2.02 -0.45
N THR A 552 21.92 -0.83 -0.85
CA THR A 552 22.28 -0.29 -2.16
C THR A 552 23.80 -0.37 -2.27
N ALA A 553 24.30 -1.22 -3.17
CA ALA A 553 25.71 -1.22 -3.51
C ALA A 553 26.09 0.21 -3.89
N PRO A 554 27.16 0.80 -3.32
CA PRO A 554 27.62 2.10 -3.78
C PRO A 554 27.96 1.92 -5.26
N THR A 555 27.23 2.64 -6.11
CA THR A 555 27.56 2.80 -7.52
C THR A 555 28.90 3.49 -7.61
N ALA A 556 29.98 2.69 -7.59
CA ALA A 556 31.31 3.18 -7.90
C ALA A 556 31.26 3.73 -9.33
N PRO A 557 31.68 4.98 -9.57
CA PRO A 557 31.75 5.50 -10.92
C PRO A 557 32.81 4.71 -11.68
N VAL A 558 32.39 3.98 -12.71
CA VAL A 558 33.29 3.37 -13.68
C VAL A 558 33.98 4.53 -14.41
N LYS A 559 35.18 4.89 -13.95
CA LYS A 559 36.13 5.65 -14.77
C LYS A 559 36.50 4.75 -15.95
N ALA A 560 35.94 5.07 -17.11
CA ALA A 560 36.51 4.64 -18.38
C ALA A 560 37.86 5.35 -18.54
N SER A 561 38.94 4.73 -18.05
CA SER A 561 40.29 5.03 -18.49
C SER A 561 40.55 4.23 -19.75
N SER A 562 40.59 4.95 -20.87
CA SER A 562 41.33 4.56 -22.05
C SER A 562 42.79 4.28 -21.70
N LEU A 563 43.41 3.37 -22.46
CA LEU A 563 44.82 3.22 -22.84
C LEU A 563 44.94 1.76 -23.32
N TYR A 564 45.02 1.54 -24.63
CA TYR A 564 46.26 1.26 -25.37
C TYR A 564 46.94 -0.04 -24.94
#